data_AF-A0A933ZJE2-F1
#
_entry.id   AF-A0A933ZJE2-F1
#
_cell.length_a   1.000
_cell.length_b   1.000
_cell.length_c   1.000
_cell.angle_alpha   90.00
_cell.angle_beta   90.00
_cell.angle_gamma   90.00
#
_symmetry.space_group_name_H-M   'P 1'
#
loop_
_entity.id
_entity.type
_entity.pdbx_description
1 polymer ?
#
loop_
_entity_poly.entity_id
_entity_poly.type
_entity_poly.pdbx_seq_one_letter_code
_entity_poly.pdbx_strand_id
1 'polypeptide(L)'
;MGTKDRLQVRVNDELVLDAGTREATTCPSDRDWIIRPPATTLFHQVLAYLREKPDPPTHPSGSMVGREGVAAAALVLRWGSYLAVLADHNKAVWAEVKSPSASRISDEEMARISIEASAALADWIDIYRADQGGRAYEQLVNRAVAYLPMPKKTSRLKVTEVGVLAEPGLASQLINAFGASQPSRLEQVRTDVERHPSRVLANAFVNTAWRNGPVEDIHAGDFRGYPVEQRRMTPAEERALMAFASERFAQAMSVCLRFLVEQPPRPWVEQVLPYVLAEPLLITPSMWTLTEVSRDVRLPR
;
A
#
# COMPACT_ATOMS: atom_id res chain seq x y z
N MET A 1 27.78 12.16 19.79
CA MET A 1 27.24 11.48 18.60
C MET A 1 26.07 10.65 19.04
N GLY A 2 24.86 10.92 18.55
CA GLY A 2 23.68 10.12 18.90
C GLY A 2 23.82 8.69 18.36
N THR A 3 23.41 7.70 19.15
CA THR A 3 23.32 6.31 18.73
C THR A 3 22.35 6.21 17.55
N LYS A 4 22.86 5.71 16.42
CA LYS A 4 22.09 5.46 15.20
C LYS A 4 21.89 3.95 15.07
N ASP A 5 20.67 3.50 15.34
CA ASP A 5 20.34 2.08 15.31
C ASP A 5 19.73 1.75 13.95
N ARG A 6 20.25 0.73 13.28
CA ARG A 6 19.68 0.24 12.01
C ARG A 6 18.42 -0.58 12.30
N LEU A 7 17.37 -0.31 11.55
CA LEU A 7 16.14 -1.09 11.60
C LEU A 7 16.20 -2.15 10.50
N GLN A 8 16.17 -3.42 10.90
CA GLN A 8 16.15 -4.54 9.97
C GLN A 8 14.92 -5.40 10.21
N VAL A 9 14.32 -5.92 9.15
CA VAL A 9 13.17 -6.81 9.22
C VAL A 9 13.45 -8.07 8.43
N ARG A 10 13.46 -9.22 9.10
CA ARG A 10 13.61 -10.51 8.43
C ARG A 10 12.28 -10.94 7.82
N VAL A 11 12.26 -11.15 6.51
CA VAL A 11 11.10 -11.64 5.76
C VAL A 11 11.05 -13.16 5.81
N ASN A 12 12.16 -13.80 5.47
CA ASN A 12 12.36 -15.24 5.50
C ASN A 12 13.86 -15.53 5.74
N ASP A 13 14.30 -16.77 5.55
CA ASP A 13 15.71 -17.16 5.78
C ASP A 13 16.70 -16.54 4.78
N GLU A 14 16.21 -16.00 3.67
CA GLU A 14 17.02 -15.48 2.57
C GLU A 14 16.98 -13.95 2.42
N LEU A 15 15.91 -13.31 2.90
CA LEU A 15 15.66 -11.88 2.74
C LEU A 15 15.55 -11.19 4.09
N VAL A 16 16.45 -10.22 4.31
CA VAL A 16 16.39 -9.24 5.40
C VAL A 16 16.34 -7.85 4.78
N LEU A 17 15.32 -7.08 5.13
CA LEU A 17 15.10 -5.73 4.63
C LEU A 17 15.81 -4.70 5.50
N ASP A 18 16.43 -3.70 4.88
CA ASP A 18 16.84 -2.46 5.54
C ASP A 18 15.62 -1.53 5.61
N ALA A 19 15.09 -1.32 6.81
CA ALA A 19 13.94 -0.45 7.06
C ALA A 19 14.33 0.98 7.46
N GLY A 20 15.62 1.31 7.32
CA GLY A 20 16.17 2.61 7.62
C GLY A 20 16.80 2.68 9.01
N THR A 21 16.74 3.84 9.65
CA THR A 21 17.48 4.06 10.90
C THR A 21 16.69 4.85 11.92
N ARG A 22 16.86 4.50 13.19
CA ARG A 22 16.37 5.25 14.33
C ARG A 22 17.49 6.12 14.92
N GLU A 23 17.20 7.39 15.15
CA GLU A 23 18.11 8.38 15.72
C GLU A 23 17.37 9.13 16.86
N ALA A 24 18.05 9.35 17.99
CA ALA A 24 17.49 10.22 19.04
C ALA A 24 17.62 11.69 18.62
N THR A 25 16.60 12.50 18.87
CA THR A 25 16.72 13.96 18.73
C THR A 25 17.78 14.49 19.70
N THR A 26 18.61 15.43 19.21
CA THR A 26 19.68 16.04 20.01
C THR A 26 19.20 17.21 20.86
N CYS A 27 17.93 17.61 20.74
CA CYS A 27 17.37 18.74 21.47
C CYS A 27 16.91 18.31 22.87
N PRO A 28 17.38 18.92 23.97
CA PRO A 28 17.01 18.51 25.34
C PRO A 28 15.52 18.63 25.69
N SER A 29 14.76 19.45 24.95
CA SER A 29 13.34 19.69 25.16
C SER A 29 12.42 18.67 24.47
N ASP A 30 12.89 18.06 23.37
CA ASP A 30 12.15 17.03 22.63
C ASP A 30 12.87 15.70 22.81
N ARG A 31 12.30 14.82 23.64
CA ARG A 31 12.73 13.42 23.70
C ARG A 31 11.95 12.67 22.62
N ASP A 32 12.36 12.82 21.37
CA ASP A 32 11.73 12.12 20.26
C ASP A 32 12.71 11.15 19.60
N TRP A 33 12.16 10.09 19.02
CA TRP A 33 12.88 9.26 18.07
C TRP A 33 12.54 9.73 16.66
N ILE A 34 13.56 9.99 15.85
CA ILE A 34 13.41 10.16 14.41
C ILE A 34 13.73 8.83 13.74
N ILE A 35 12.79 8.31 12.98
CA ILE A 35 12.94 7.10 12.17
C ILE A 35 12.99 7.52 10.71
N ARG A 36 14.17 7.44 10.13
CA ARG A 36 14.43 7.78 8.73
C ARG A 36 14.21 6.57 7.83
N PRO A 37 13.68 6.76 6.62
CA PRO A 37 13.54 5.69 5.66
C PRO A 37 14.88 5.21 5.09
N PRO A 38 14.91 3.98 4.55
CA PRO A 38 16.08 3.49 3.84
C PRO A 38 16.27 4.24 2.51
N ALA A 39 17.50 4.26 1.99
CA ALA A 39 17.79 4.86 0.70
C ALA A 39 17.10 4.14 -0.47
N THR A 40 17.03 2.81 -0.41
CA THR A 40 16.23 1.98 -1.32
C THR A 40 14.93 1.62 -0.61
N THR A 41 13.78 1.95 -1.20
CA THR A 41 12.49 1.64 -0.56
C THR A 41 12.33 0.14 -0.33
N LEU A 42 11.56 -0.21 0.69
CA LEU A 42 11.29 -1.61 1.03
C LEU A 42 10.68 -2.38 -0.16
N PHE A 43 9.76 -1.75 -0.90
CA PHE A 43 9.21 -2.31 -2.14
C PHE A 43 10.28 -2.67 -3.16
N HIS A 44 11.24 -1.77 -3.41
CA HIS A 44 12.32 -2.02 -4.37
C HIS A 44 13.28 -3.11 -3.90
N GLN A 45 13.54 -3.22 -2.58
CA GLN A 45 14.32 -4.32 -2.02
C GLN A 45 13.62 -5.67 -2.25
N VAL A 46 12.32 -5.76 -1.97
CA VAL A 46 11.52 -6.98 -2.19
C VAL A 46 11.42 -7.31 -3.68
N LEU A 47 11.20 -6.31 -4.54
CA LEU A 47 11.10 -6.50 -5.98
C LEU A 47 12.42 -7.00 -6.59
N ALA A 48 13.56 -6.47 -6.14
CA ALA A 48 14.88 -6.95 -6.57
C ALA A 48 15.06 -8.43 -6.21
N TYR A 49 14.76 -8.81 -4.96
CA TYR A 49 14.79 -10.20 -4.52
C TYR A 49 13.90 -11.12 -5.39
N LEU A 50 12.68 -10.70 -5.70
CA LEU A 50 11.76 -11.51 -6.53
C LEU A 50 12.21 -11.63 -7.98
N ARG A 51 12.88 -10.62 -8.53
CA ARG A 51 13.43 -10.67 -9.90
C ARG A 51 14.55 -11.70 -10.02
N GLU A 52 15.34 -11.88 -8.97
CA GLU A 52 16.44 -12.87 -8.91
C GLU A 52 15.96 -14.30 -8.64
N LYS A 53 14.74 -14.47 -8.11
CA LYS A 53 14.21 -15.79 -7.82
C LYS A 53 13.83 -16.57 -9.09
N PRO A 54 14.10 -17.89 -9.14
CA PRO A 54 13.56 -18.74 -10.19
C PRO A 54 12.04 -18.82 -10.07
N ASP A 55 11.36 -19.11 -11.18
CA ASP A 55 9.94 -19.40 -11.14
C ASP A 55 9.69 -20.62 -10.22
N PRO A 56 8.63 -20.58 -9.39
CA PRO A 56 8.35 -21.68 -8.48
C PRO A 56 8.06 -22.97 -9.26
N PRO A 57 8.56 -24.14 -8.80
CA PRO A 57 8.40 -25.41 -9.53
C PRO A 57 6.94 -25.86 -9.60
N THR A 58 6.14 -25.47 -8.61
CA THR A 58 4.68 -25.67 -8.61
C THR A 58 4.01 -24.32 -8.74
N HIS A 59 3.10 -24.21 -9.70
CA HIS A 59 2.29 -23.02 -9.86
C HIS A 59 1.43 -22.78 -8.61
N PRO A 60 1.42 -21.56 -8.04
CA PRO A 60 0.57 -21.24 -6.91
C PRO A 60 -0.90 -21.53 -7.21
N SER A 61 -1.63 -22.02 -6.21
CA SER A 61 -3.06 -22.27 -6.32
C SER A 61 -3.88 -20.98 -6.30
N GLY A 62 -5.11 -21.04 -6.81
CA GLY A 62 -6.05 -19.91 -6.86
C GLY A 62 -6.18 -19.27 -8.24
N SER A 63 -7.13 -18.35 -8.39
CA SER A 63 -7.29 -17.58 -9.64
C SER A 63 -6.16 -16.57 -9.82
N MET A 64 -5.92 -16.13 -11.05
CA MET A 64 -4.93 -15.06 -11.31
C MET A 64 -5.22 -13.81 -10.48
N VAL A 65 -6.45 -13.31 -10.54
CA VAL A 65 -6.88 -12.13 -9.76
C VAL A 65 -6.65 -12.31 -8.25
N GLY A 66 -6.91 -13.50 -7.72
CA GLY A 66 -6.63 -13.80 -6.31
C GLY A 66 -5.14 -13.75 -5.99
N ARG A 67 -4.29 -14.32 -6.87
CA ARG A 67 -2.83 -14.28 -6.73
C ARG A 67 -2.31 -12.84 -6.82
N GLU A 68 -2.85 -12.03 -7.73
CA GLU A 68 -2.49 -10.61 -7.87
C GLU A 68 -2.79 -9.82 -6.60
N GLY A 69 -3.95 -10.02 -5.99
CA GLY A 69 -4.28 -9.36 -4.73
C GLY A 69 -3.32 -9.72 -3.59
N VAL A 70 -2.97 -11.02 -3.47
CA VAL A 70 -2.00 -11.48 -2.47
C VAL A 70 -0.61 -10.90 -2.76
N ALA A 71 -0.16 -10.93 -4.02
CA ALA A 71 1.12 -10.37 -4.43
C ALA A 71 1.18 -8.87 -4.15
N ALA A 72 0.16 -8.10 -4.54
CA ALA A 72 0.07 -6.68 -4.27
C ALA A 72 0.08 -6.40 -2.75
N ALA A 73 -0.77 -7.07 -1.95
CA ALA A 73 -0.75 -6.90 -0.50
C ALA A 73 0.62 -7.21 0.13
N ALA A 74 1.33 -8.22 -0.38
CA ALA A 74 2.67 -8.57 0.06
C ALA A 74 3.69 -7.48 -0.28
N LEU A 75 3.79 -7.12 -1.57
CA LEU A 75 4.80 -6.21 -2.08
C LEU A 75 4.54 -4.77 -1.67
N VAL A 76 3.31 -4.29 -1.76
CA VAL A 76 3.04 -2.85 -1.60
C VAL A 76 2.82 -2.47 -0.14
N LEU A 77 2.22 -3.37 0.64
CA LEU A 77 1.80 -3.05 2.01
C LEU A 77 2.62 -3.82 3.05
N ARG A 78 2.56 -5.16 3.06
CA ARG A 78 3.13 -5.96 4.16
C ARG A 78 4.64 -5.82 4.29
N TRP A 79 5.34 -5.95 3.16
CA TRP A 79 6.80 -6.03 3.12
C TRP A 79 7.42 -4.82 2.42
N GLY A 80 6.70 -4.12 1.54
CA GLY A 80 7.22 -2.92 0.88
C GLY A 80 6.88 -1.59 1.54
N SER A 81 6.30 -1.62 2.75
CA SER A 81 6.06 -0.41 3.55
C SER A 81 6.54 -0.59 4.99
N TYR A 82 6.55 0.51 5.74
CA TYR A 82 6.93 0.59 7.15
C TYR A 82 6.08 -0.31 8.06
N LEU A 83 4.93 -0.82 7.58
CA LEU A 83 4.18 -1.88 8.25
C LEU A 83 5.04 -3.11 8.57
N ALA A 84 6.06 -3.39 7.74
CA ALA A 84 7.02 -4.47 7.98
C ALA A 84 7.73 -4.34 9.35
N VAL A 85 8.01 -3.12 9.79
CA VAL A 85 8.67 -2.82 11.08
C VAL A 85 7.70 -3.04 12.24
N LEU A 86 6.43 -2.64 12.06
CA LEU A 86 5.40 -2.70 13.09
C LEU A 86 4.92 -4.12 13.36
N ALA A 87 4.87 -4.93 12.29
CA ALA A 87 4.42 -6.32 12.30
C ALA A 87 5.58 -7.33 12.27
N ASP A 88 6.79 -6.92 12.67
CA ASP A 88 7.95 -7.83 12.69
C ASP A 88 7.71 -8.98 13.67
N HIS A 89 7.64 -10.20 13.13
CA HIS A 89 7.33 -11.40 13.90
C HIS A 89 8.48 -11.86 14.81
N ASN A 90 9.69 -11.34 14.61
CA ASN A 90 10.85 -11.66 15.43
C ASN A 90 10.92 -10.83 16.72
N LYS A 91 10.07 -9.80 16.84
CA LYS A 91 9.98 -8.95 18.04
C LYS A 91 8.94 -9.50 19.02
N ALA A 92 9.19 -9.28 20.31
CA ALA A 92 8.20 -9.55 21.35
C ALA A 92 6.95 -8.68 21.13
N VAL A 93 5.77 -9.26 21.35
CA VAL A 93 4.50 -8.52 21.22
C VAL A 93 4.42 -7.48 22.34
N TRP A 94 4.07 -6.24 21.98
CA TRP A 94 3.89 -5.16 22.93
C TRP A 94 2.73 -5.44 23.88
N ALA A 95 2.92 -5.18 25.16
CA ALA A 95 1.94 -5.50 26.22
C ALA A 95 0.58 -4.83 25.99
N GLU A 96 0.57 -3.60 25.46
CA GLU A 96 -0.64 -2.83 25.20
C GLU A 96 -1.38 -3.25 23.92
N VAL A 97 -0.88 -4.24 23.16
CA VAL A 97 -1.54 -4.69 21.92
C VAL A 97 -2.95 -5.22 22.16
N LYS A 98 -3.23 -5.70 23.37
CA LYS A 98 -4.57 -6.17 23.78
C LYS A 98 -5.46 -5.07 24.35
N SER A 99 -4.92 -3.87 24.56
CA SER A 99 -5.68 -2.74 25.09
C SER A 99 -6.52 -2.13 23.97
N PRO A 100 -7.85 -2.14 24.06
CA PRO A 100 -8.73 -1.61 23.01
C PRO A 100 -8.67 -0.08 22.92
N SER A 101 -8.08 0.60 23.91
CA SER A 101 -7.92 2.06 23.94
C SER A 101 -6.51 2.52 23.59
N ALA A 102 -5.57 1.62 23.29
CA ALA A 102 -4.22 2.00 22.90
C ALA A 102 -4.14 2.22 21.39
N SER A 103 -3.75 3.43 20.98
CA SER A 103 -3.29 3.66 19.61
C SER A 103 -1.94 2.99 19.41
N ARG A 104 -1.84 2.17 18.36
CA ARG A 104 -0.65 1.32 18.10
C ARG A 104 0.13 1.74 16.88
N ILE A 105 -0.34 2.74 16.13
CA ILE A 105 0.32 3.35 14.98
C ILE A 105 0.17 4.86 15.17
N SER A 106 1.25 5.63 15.11
CA SER A 106 1.13 7.08 15.17
C SER A 106 0.60 7.67 13.86
N ASP A 107 0.11 8.91 13.87
CA ASP A 107 -0.30 9.61 12.64
C ASP A 107 0.85 9.69 11.62
N GLU A 108 2.08 9.93 12.07
CA GLU A 108 3.25 9.98 11.21
C GLU A 108 3.58 8.60 10.61
N GLU A 109 3.43 7.52 11.39
CA GLU A 109 3.63 6.15 10.89
C GLU A 109 2.55 5.76 9.90
N MET A 110 1.30 6.12 10.18
CA MET A 110 0.18 5.91 9.27
C MET A 110 0.42 6.64 7.95
N ALA A 111 0.85 7.91 8.02
CA ALA A 111 1.20 8.69 6.85
C ALA A 111 2.34 8.04 6.06
N ARG A 112 3.43 7.62 6.71
CA ARG A 112 4.55 6.94 6.04
C ARG A 112 4.11 5.65 5.34
N ILE A 113 3.32 4.81 6.01
CA ILE A 113 2.80 3.56 5.42
C ILE A 113 1.95 3.87 4.19
N SER A 114 1.03 4.85 4.28
CA SER A 114 0.20 5.28 3.16
C SER A 114 1.02 5.77 1.97
N ILE A 115 2.05 6.58 2.20
CA ILE A 115 2.93 7.14 1.16
C ILE A 115 3.73 6.03 0.47
N GLU A 116 4.37 5.16 1.25
CA GLU A 116 5.18 4.06 0.74
C GLU A 116 4.33 3.04 -0.02
N ALA A 117 3.17 2.65 0.53
CA ALA A 117 2.27 1.70 -0.12
C ALA A 117 1.69 2.25 -1.43
N SER A 118 1.36 3.54 -1.48
CA SER A 118 0.87 4.17 -2.71
C SER A 118 1.98 4.34 -3.75
N ALA A 119 3.25 4.49 -3.32
CA ALA A 119 4.40 4.55 -4.24
C ALA A 119 4.62 3.19 -4.86
N ALA A 120 4.72 2.17 -4.01
CA ALA A 120 4.88 0.79 -4.39
C ALA A 120 3.76 0.32 -5.32
N LEU A 121 2.50 0.68 -5.04
CA LEU A 121 1.39 0.29 -5.89
C LEU A 121 1.40 1.03 -7.24
N ALA A 122 1.80 2.31 -7.28
CA ALA A 122 1.95 3.02 -8.55
C ALA A 122 2.98 2.33 -9.45
N ASP A 123 4.15 2.00 -8.89
CA ASP A 123 5.21 1.28 -9.60
C ASP A 123 4.73 -0.13 -10.02
N TRP A 124 3.98 -0.82 -9.16
CA TRP A 124 3.40 -2.12 -9.47
C TRP A 124 2.40 -2.07 -10.63
N ILE A 125 1.54 -1.05 -10.67
CA ILE A 125 0.61 -0.79 -11.78
C ILE A 125 1.38 -0.49 -13.07
N ASP A 126 2.46 0.28 -12.99
CA ASP A 126 3.27 0.59 -14.17
C ASP A 126 4.03 -0.64 -14.70
N ILE A 127 4.50 -1.53 -13.83
CA ILE A 127 5.05 -2.84 -14.22
C ILE A 127 3.99 -3.68 -14.95
N TYR A 128 2.77 -3.74 -14.41
CA TYR A 128 1.64 -4.44 -15.04
C TYR A 128 1.34 -3.88 -16.43
N ARG A 129 1.24 -2.56 -16.55
CA ARG A 129 0.87 -1.87 -17.80
C ARG A 129 1.96 -1.95 -18.88
N ALA A 130 3.23 -1.99 -18.48
CA ALA A 130 4.34 -2.10 -19.40
C ALA A 130 4.45 -3.50 -20.04
N ASP A 131 3.91 -4.55 -19.40
CA ASP A 131 3.99 -5.93 -19.88
C ASP A 131 2.80 -6.29 -20.79
N GLN A 132 2.89 -5.92 -22.06
CA GLN A 132 1.84 -6.16 -23.07
C GLN A 132 1.49 -7.65 -23.28
N GLY A 133 2.32 -8.58 -22.79
CA GLY A 133 2.04 -10.02 -22.83
C GLY A 133 1.72 -10.66 -21.47
N GLY A 134 1.76 -9.88 -20.38
CA GLY A 134 1.46 -10.29 -19.01
C GLY A 134 2.39 -11.35 -18.40
N ARG A 135 3.36 -11.90 -19.14
CA ARG A 135 4.17 -13.04 -18.71
C ARG A 135 5.16 -12.67 -17.62
N ALA A 136 5.89 -11.56 -17.77
CA ALA A 136 6.90 -11.14 -16.79
C ALA A 136 6.22 -10.69 -15.49
N TYR A 137 5.10 -9.99 -15.61
CA TYR A 137 4.27 -9.62 -14.48
C TYR A 137 3.67 -10.85 -13.78
N GLU A 138 3.12 -11.83 -14.52
CA GLU A 138 2.59 -13.06 -13.93
C GLU A 138 3.69 -13.86 -13.21
N GLN A 139 4.90 -13.91 -13.76
CA GLN A 139 6.05 -14.51 -13.08
C GLN A 139 6.34 -13.81 -11.75
N LEU A 140 6.35 -12.47 -11.71
CA LEU A 140 6.54 -11.72 -10.46
C LEU A 140 5.42 -12.00 -9.45
N VAL A 141 4.16 -12.03 -9.88
CA VAL A 141 3.01 -12.42 -9.04
C VAL A 141 3.22 -13.81 -8.44
N ASN A 142 3.61 -14.78 -9.27
CA ASN A 142 3.84 -16.15 -8.83
C ASN A 142 4.98 -16.27 -7.82
N ARG A 143 6.09 -15.58 -8.07
CA ARG A 143 7.23 -15.55 -7.14
C ARG A 143 6.84 -14.87 -5.83
N ALA A 144 6.07 -13.79 -5.88
CA ALA A 144 5.58 -13.13 -4.67
C ALA A 144 4.75 -14.08 -3.79
N VAL A 145 3.76 -14.77 -4.39
CA VAL A 145 2.90 -15.71 -3.68
C VAL A 145 3.66 -16.94 -3.16
N ALA A 146 4.70 -17.38 -3.89
CA ALA A 146 5.49 -18.55 -3.53
C ALA A 146 6.53 -18.27 -2.43
N TYR A 147 7.25 -17.15 -2.52
CA TYR A 147 8.45 -16.89 -1.71
C TYR A 147 8.24 -15.91 -0.56
N LEU A 148 7.18 -15.10 -0.57
CA LEU A 148 6.89 -14.17 0.52
C LEU A 148 5.93 -14.81 1.55
N PRO A 149 6.18 -14.65 2.86
CA PRO A 149 5.25 -15.11 3.88
C PRO A 149 3.96 -14.29 3.81
N MET A 150 2.88 -14.93 3.38
CA MET A 150 1.54 -14.35 3.27
C MET A 150 0.46 -15.40 3.55
N PRO A 151 -0.74 -14.99 4.02
CA PRO A 151 -1.90 -15.87 4.05
C PRO A 151 -2.24 -16.37 2.63
N LYS A 152 -2.23 -17.69 2.43
CA LYS A 152 -2.44 -18.32 1.11
C LYS A 152 -3.91 -18.47 0.69
N LYS A 153 -4.87 -17.96 1.48
CA LYS A 153 -6.30 -18.09 1.16
C LYS A 153 -6.79 -16.83 0.45
N THR A 154 -7.20 -17.00 -0.81
CA THR A 154 -7.89 -15.97 -1.58
C THR A 154 -9.39 -16.03 -1.28
N SER A 155 -9.98 -14.94 -0.80
CA SER A 155 -11.43 -14.79 -0.67
C SER A 155 -12.09 -14.67 -2.05
N ARG A 156 -13.40 -14.98 -2.14
CA ARG A 156 -14.18 -14.65 -3.35
C ARG A 156 -14.34 -13.13 -3.44
N LEU A 157 -14.05 -12.57 -4.61
CA LEU A 157 -14.20 -11.15 -4.87
C LEU A 157 -15.66 -10.73 -4.72
N LYS A 158 -15.91 -9.76 -3.84
CA LYS A 158 -17.15 -8.99 -3.87
C LYS A 158 -16.96 -7.80 -4.80
N VAL A 159 -17.99 -7.47 -5.59
CA VAL A 159 -17.99 -6.21 -6.35
C VAL A 159 -18.12 -5.06 -5.36
N THR A 160 -17.29 -4.04 -5.51
CA THR A 160 -17.25 -2.88 -4.62
C THR A 160 -17.35 -1.59 -5.45
N GLU A 161 -17.61 -0.47 -4.78
CA GLU A 161 -17.79 0.86 -5.39
C GLU A 161 -16.59 1.26 -6.27
N VAL A 162 -15.38 0.79 -5.93
CA VAL A 162 -14.13 0.98 -6.70
C VAL A 162 -14.22 0.35 -8.10
N GLY A 163 -14.81 -0.83 -8.22
CA GLY A 163 -14.92 -1.55 -9.49
C GLY A 163 -15.94 -0.92 -10.44
N VAL A 164 -16.93 -0.20 -9.89
CA VAL A 164 -18.02 0.43 -10.63
C VAL A 164 -17.54 1.67 -11.40
N LEU A 165 -16.54 2.39 -10.88
CA LEU A 165 -15.92 3.55 -11.56
C LEU A 165 -15.15 3.17 -12.83
N ALA A 166 -14.85 1.89 -13.05
CA ALA A 166 -14.23 1.42 -14.29
C ALA A 166 -15.21 1.39 -15.48
N GLU A 167 -16.53 1.46 -15.22
CA GLU A 167 -17.54 1.50 -16.27
C GLU A 167 -17.47 2.82 -17.06
N PRO A 168 -17.26 2.80 -18.40
CA PRO A 168 -17.05 4.02 -19.18
C PRO A 168 -18.22 5.02 -19.11
N GLY A 169 -19.46 4.51 -19.10
CA GLY A 169 -20.66 5.34 -19.01
C GLY A 169 -20.76 6.09 -17.68
N LEU A 170 -20.52 5.39 -16.56
CA LEU A 170 -20.56 6.01 -15.25
C LEU A 170 -19.38 6.97 -15.04
N ALA A 171 -18.18 6.58 -15.46
CA ALA A 171 -17.00 7.43 -15.43
C ALA A 171 -17.26 8.77 -16.16
N SER A 172 -17.84 8.70 -17.36
CA SER A 172 -18.17 9.89 -18.15
C SER A 172 -19.23 10.76 -17.47
N GLN A 173 -20.27 10.15 -16.89
CA GLN A 173 -21.30 10.87 -16.13
C GLN A 173 -20.70 11.60 -14.93
N LEU A 174 -19.81 10.94 -14.17
CA LEU A 174 -19.14 11.54 -13.02
C LEU A 174 -18.26 12.73 -13.43
N ILE A 175 -17.44 12.57 -14.47
CA ILE A 175 -16.58 13.64 -14.99
C ILE A 175 -17.42 14.83 -15.44
N ASN A 176 -18.51 14.60 -16.17
CA ASN A 176 -19.38 15.66 -16.68
C ASN A 176 -20.11 16.39 -15.53
N ALA A 177 -20.66 15.65 -14.56
CA ALA A 177 -21.34 16.24 -13.41
C ALA A 177 -20.37 17.06 -12.53
N PHE A 178 -19.14 16.56 -12.34
CA PHE A 178 -18.11 17.29 -11.63
C PHE A 178 -17.68 18.54 -12.41
N GLY A 179 -17.44 18.43 -13.71
CA GLY A 179 -17.05 19.56 -14.56
C GLY A 179 -18.11 20.66 -14.63
N ALA A 180 -19.40 20.29 -14.62
CA ALA A 180 -20.50 21.25 -14.60
C ALA A 180 -20.58 22.02 -13.26
N SER A 181 -20.17 21.41 -12.15
CA SER A 181 -20.23 22.03 -10.81
C SER A 181 -18.95 22.75 -10.41
N GLN A 182 -17.77 22.24 -10.82
CA GLN A 182 -16.45 22.71 -10.40
C GLN A 182 -15.44 22.67 -11.56
N PRO A 183 -15.61 23.50 -12.62
CA PRO A 183 -14.78 23.44 -13.82
C PRO A 183 -13.29 23.69 -13.55
N SER A 184 -12.94 24.73 -12.78
CA SER A 184 -11.53 25.03 -12.46
C SER A 184 -10.86 23.94 -11.64
N ARG A 185 -11.60 23.27 -10.74
CA ARG A 185 -11.06 22.16 -9.96
C ARG A 185 -10.87 20.92 -10.84
N LEU A 186 -11.76 20.68 -11.81
CA LEU A 186 -11.59 19.60 -12.78
C LEU A 186 -10.31 19.78 -13.60
N GLU A 187 -10.00 21.01 -14.05
CA GLU A 187 -8.76 21.30 -14.79
C GLU A 187 -7.50 21.07 -13.94
N GLN A 188 -7.52 21.49 -12.67
CA GLN A 188 -6.42 21.22 -11.72
C GLN A 188 -6.21 19.72 -11.54
N VAL A 189 -7.29 18.99 -11.24
CA VAL A 189 -7.24 17.54 -11.05
C VAL A 189 -6.76 16.85 -12.33
N ARG A 190 -7.23 17.26 -13.50
CA ARG A 190 -6.73 16.72 -14.79
C ARG A 190 -5.23 16.93 -14.94
N THR A 191 -4.72 18.11 -14.60
CA THR A 191 -3.27 18.40 -14.64
C THR A 191 -2.49 17.44 -13.74
N ASP A 192 -2.99 17.17 -12.54
CA ASP A 192 -2.37 16.22 -11.60
C ASP A 192 -2.42 14.77 -12.12
N VAL A 193 -3.57 14.34 -12.66
CA VAL A 193 -3.71 13.01 -13.27
C VAL A 193 -2.82 12.87 -14.50
N GLU A 194 -2.66 13.90 -15.33
CA GLU A 194 -1.77 13.87 -16.50
C GLU A 194 -0.31 13.67 -16.09
N ARG A 195 0.13 14.32 -15.00
CA ARG A 195 1.51 14.21 -14.51
C ARG A 195 1.76 12.91 -13.75
N HIS A 196 0.78 12.45 -12.97
CA HIS A 196 0.96 11.37 -11.98
C HIS A 196 -0.19 10.34 -11.99
N PRO A 197 -0.59 9.77 -13.14
CA PRO A 197 -1.84 9.03 -13.23
C PRO A 197 -1.81 7.73 -12.40
N SER A 198 -0.72 6.98 -12.45
CA SER A 198 -0.58 5.73 -11.67
C SER A 198 -0.54 5.98 -10.18
N ARG A 199 0.03 7.11 -9.75
CA ARG A 199 0.07 7.52 -8.34
C ARG A 199 -1.30 7.97 -7.83
N VAL A 200 -2.06 8.72 -8.63
CA VAL A 200 -3.44 9.10 -8.30
C VAL A 200 -4.31 7.84 -8.12
N LEU A 201 -4.22 6.90 -9.06
CA LEU A 201 -4.96 5.65 -8.96
C LEU A 201 -4.52 4.81 -7.74
N ALA A 202 -3.21 4.73 -7.50
CA ALA A 202 -2.66 4.01 -6.36
C ALA A 202 -3.12 4.60 -5.02
N ASN A 203 -3.15 5.92 -4.87
CA ASN A 203 -3.67 6.59 -3.68
C ASN A 203 -5.13 6.17 -3.39
N ALA A 204 -5.99 6.15 -4.43
CA ALA A 204 -7.37 5.71 -4.28
C ALA A 204 -7.46 4.24 -3.85
N PHE A 205 -6.71 3.35 -4.50
CA PHE A 205 -6.72 1.92 -4.17
C PHE A 205 -6.17 1.62 -2.78
N VAL A 206 -5.03 2.22 -2.39
CA VAL A 206 -4.46 2.07 -1.04
C VAL A 206 -5.41 2.63 0.01
N ASN A 207 -6.08 3.75 -0.24
CA ASN A 207 -7.09 4.26 0.68
C ASN A 207 -8.17 3.20 0.97
N THR A 208 -8.68 2.53 -0.07
CA THR A 208 -9.69 1.47 0.11
C THR A 208 -9.17 0.17 0.70
N ALA A 209 -7.89 -0.16 0.46
CA ALA A 209 -7.27 -1.41 0.91
C ALA A 209 -6.66 -1.32 2.32
N TRP A 210 -6.42 -0.09 2.81
CA TRP A 210 -5.74 0.17 4.06
C TRP A 210 -6.57 1.09 4.97
N ARG A 211 -6.70 2.37 4.62
CA ARG A 211 -7.32 3.41 5.47
C ARG A 211 -8.82 3.24 5.67
N ASN A 212 -9.55 2.79 4.67
CA ASN A 212 -10.97 2.44 4.82
C ASN A 212 -11.12 0.96 5.22
N GLY A 213 -10.26 0.51 6.14
CA GLY A 213 -10.11 -0.88 6.52
C GLY A 213 -9.87 -1.06 8.01
N PRO A 214 -9.60 -2.30 8.44
CA PRO A 214 -9.46 -2.63 9.87
C PRO A 214 -8.20 -2.03 10.53
N VAL A 215 -7.36 -1.31 9.80
CA VAL A 215 -6.24 -0.59 10.41
C VAL A 215 -6.70 0.57 11.29
N GLU A 216 -7.86 1.18 10.99
CA GLU A 216 -8.34 2.32 11.76
C GLU A 216 -8.63 1.92 13.21
N ASP A 217 -9.03 0.66 13.46
CA ASP A 217 -9.18 0.11 14.82
C ASP A 217 -7.84 -0.05 15.57
N ILE A 218 -6.73 -0.13 14.83
CA ILE A 218 -5.36 -0.25 15.38
C ILE A 218 -4.74 1.14 15.57
N HIS A 219 -5.11 2.10 14.72
CA HIS A 219 -4.68 3.49 14.75
C HIS A 219 -5.45 4.30 15.79
N ALA A 220 -6.74 4.03 15.98
CA ALA A 220 -7.58 4.71 16.95
C ALA A 220 -7.11 4.46 18.40
N GLY A 221 -7.52 5.36 19.28
CA GLY A 221 -7.24 5.29 20.72
C GLY A 221 -6.22 6.32 21.19
N ASP A 222 -5.80 6.15 22.44
CA ASP A 222 -4.90 7.05 23.13
C ASP A 222 -3.44 6.64 22.95
N PHE A 223 -2.56 7.63 22.93
CA PHE A 223 -1.13 7.41 23.00
C PHE A 223 -0.73 6.70 24.30
N ARG A 224 -0.06 5.54 24.17
CA ARG A 224 0.51 4.76 25.29
C ARG A 224 2.01 4.48 25.12
N GLY A 225 2.66 5.21 24.21
CA GLY A 225 4.01 4.91 23.72
C GLY A 225 4.00 4.18 22.38
N TYR A 226 5.06 4.32 21.59
CA TYR A 226 5.24 3.61 20.31
C TYR A 226 6.56 2.83 20.29
N PRO A 227 6.64 1.68 21.00
CA PRO A 227 7.89 0.93 21.09
C PRO A 227 8.28 0.32 19.74
N VAL A 228 9.37 0.83 19.16
CA VAL A 228 9.91 0.38 17.86
C VAL A 228 10.49 -1.04 17.95
N GLU A 229 10.99 -1.43 19.12
CA GLU A 229 11.61 -2.76 19.37
C GLU A 229 10.58 -3.86 19.66
N GLN A 230 9.30 -3.52 19.69
CA GLN A 230 8.23 -4.48 19.97
C GLN A 230 7.28 -4.57 18.78
N ARG A 231 6.72 -5.75 18.60
CA ARG A 231 5.69 -6.01 17.60
C ARG A 231 4.37 -5.40 18.08
N ARG A 232 3.75 -4.55 17.26
CA ARG A 232 2.55 -3.75 17.63
C ARG A 232 1.23 -4.29 17.09
N MET A 233 1.26 -5.47 16.48
CA MET A 233 0.08 -6.17 15.98
C MET A 233 0.12 -7.62 16.40
N THR A 234 -1.01 -8.20 16.80
CA THR A 234 -1.09 -9.64 17.00
C THR A 234 -0.98 -10.40 15.67
N PRO A 235 -0.61 -11.69 15.69
CA PRO A 235 -0.70 -12.54 14.49
C PRO A 235 -2.12 -12.66 13.92
N ALA A 236 -3.16 -12.53 14.75
CA ALA A 236 -4.53 -12.57 14.29
C ALA A 236 -4.90 -11.30 13.50
N GLU A 237 -4.55 -10.13 14.02
CA GLU A 237 -4.78 -8.84 13.36
C GLU A 237 -3.98 -8.73 12.07
N GLU A 238 -2.71 -9.11 12.07
CA GLU A 238 -1.89 -9.13 10.84
C GLU A 238 -2.55 -9.98 9.76
N ARG A 239 -3.03 -11.19 10.11
CA ARG A 239 -3.74 -12.05 9.14
C ARG A 239 -5.04 -11.41 8.65
N ALA A 240 -5.80 -10.76 9.53
CA ALA A 240 -7.05 -10.08 9.16
C ALA A 240 -6.79 -8.89 8.23
N LEU A 241 -5.81 -8.04 8.55
CA LEU A 241 -5.37 -6.92 7.71
C LEU A 241 -4.92 -7.42 6.34
N MET A 242 -4.08 -8.47 6.29
CA MET A 242 -3.57 -8.98 5.02
C MET A 242 -4.64 -9.67 4.18
N ALA A 243 -5.60 -10.35 4.81
CA ALA A 243 -6.76 -10.90 4.10
C ALA A 243 -7.62 -9.78 3.49
N PHE A 244 -7.93 -8.74 4.27
CA PHE A 244 -8.67 -7.57 3.81
C PHE A 244 -7.95 -6.85 2.66
N ALA A 245 -6.67 -6.51 2.85
CA ALA A 245 -5.87 -5.81 1.86
C ALA A 245 -5.72 -6.63 0.57
N SER A 246 -5.49 -7.94 0.67
CA SER A 246 -5.39 -8.81 -0.52
C SER A 246 -6.69 -8.84 -1.32
N GLU A 247 -7.84 -8.89 -0.66
CA GLU A 247 -9.14 -8.83 -1.34
C GLU A 247 -9.35 -7.49 -2.07
N ARG A 248 -9.01 -6.38 -1.41
CA ARG A 248 -9.14 -5.03 -2.00
C ARG A 248 -8.16 -4.80 -3.15
N PHE A 249 -6.93 -5.26 -3.02
CA PHE A 249 -5.96 -5.17 -4.11
C PHE A 249 -6.30 -6.10 -5.28
N ALA A 250 -6.91 -7.26 -5.04
CA ALA A 250 -7.41 -8.10 -6.13
C ALA A 250 -8.49 -7.37 -6.96
N GLN A 251 -9.36 -6.60 -6.30
CA GLN A 251 -10.34 -5.75 -7.00
C GLN A 251 -9.66 -4.60 -7.76
N ALA A 252 -8.66 -3.95 -7.15
CA ALA A 252 -7.86 -2.92 -7.80
C ALA A 252 -7.17 -3.43 -9.07
N MET A 253 -6.51 -4.60 -9.02
CA MET A 253 -5.87 -5.18 -10.20
C MET A 253 -6.89 -5.63 -11.25
N SER A 254 -8.09 -6.05 -10.84
CA SER A 254 -9.19 -6.29 -11.79
C SER A 254 -9.62 -5.01 -12.53
N VAL A 255 -9.61 -3.86 -11.86
CA VAL A 255 -9.84 -2.56 -12.53
C VAL A 255 -8.75 -2.28 -13.55
N CYS A 256 -7.48 -2.49 -13.22
CA CYS A 256 -6.37 -2.35 -14.16
C CYS A 256 -6.53 -3.28 -15.38
N LEU A 257 -6.99 -4.52 -15.19
CA LEU A 257 -7.32 -5.43 -16.28
C LEU A 257 -8.46 -4.90 -17.14
N ARG A 258 -9.55 -4.42 -16.53
CA ARG A 258 -10.67 -3.83 -17.26
C ARG A 258 -10.24 -2.65 -18.13
N PHE A 259 -9.37 -1.80 -17.63
CA PHE A 259 -8.82 -0.68 -18.39
C PHE A 259 -8.01 -1.13 -19.60
N LEU A 260 -7.22 -2.22 -19.45
CA LEU A 260 -6.41 -2.76 -20.54
C LEU A 260 -7.26 -3.36 -21.66
N VAL A 261 -8.39 -3.99 -21.32
CA VAL A 261 -9.28 -4.67 -22.30
C VAL A 261 -10.46 -3.80 -22.76
N GLU A 262 -10.49 -2.53 -22.36
CA GLU A 262 -11.58 -1.61 -22.68
C GLU A 262 -11.71 -1.37 -24.19
N GLN A 263 -12.95 -1.33 -24.70
CA GLN A 263 -13.27 -1.12 -26.12
C GLN A 263 -14.43 -0.12 -26.29
N PRO A 264 -14.23 1.03 -26.96
CA PRO A 264 -12.93 1.55 -27.41
C PRO A 264 -12.02 1.92 -26.23
N PRO A 265 -10.68 1.82 -26.36
CA PRO A 265 -9.78 2.15 -25.27
C PRO A 265 -9.77 3.66 -25.01
N ARG A 266 -10.16 4.06 -23.80
CA ARG A 266 -9.96 5.43 -23.31
C ARG A 266 -8.48 5.70 -22.99
N PRO A 267 -8.00 6.95 -23.13
CA PRO A 267 -6.68 7.34 -22.63
C PRO A 267 -6.53 7.05 -21.14
N TRP A 268 -5.32 6.72 -20.69
CA TRP A 268 -5.04 6.37 -19.29
C TRP A 268 -5.53 7.44 -18.29
N VAL A 269 -5.31 8.71 -18.62
CA VAL A 269 -5.78 9.85 -17.82
C VAL A 269 -7.29 9.81 -17.64
N GLU A 270 -8.06 9.51 -18.69
CA GLU A 270 -9.53 9.44 -18.63
C GLU A 270 -10.04 8.22 -17.89
N GLN A 271 -9.28 7.12 -17.88
CA GLN A 271 -9.58 5.93 -17.10
C GLN A 271 -9.37 6.18 -15.60
N VAL A 272 -8.33 6.94 -15.23
CA VAL A 272 -7.97 7.25 -13.83
C VAL A 272 -8.82 8.37 -13.24
N LEU A 273 -9.18 9.39 -14.02
CA LEU A 273 -9.85 10.59 -13.54
C LEU A 273 -11.07 10.34 -12.61
N PRO A 274 -11.95 9.35 -12.87
CA PRO A 274 -13.07 9.05 -11.98
C PRO A 274 -12.66 8.74 -10.53
N TYR A 275 -11.48 8.15 -10.31
CA TYR A 275 -11.04 7.68 -8.99
C TYR A 275 -10.62 8.82 -8.06
N VAL A 276 -10.24 9.97 -8.62
CA VAL A 276 -9.98 11.19 -7.83
C VAL A 276 -11.23 12.05 -7.69
N LEU A 277 -12.15 12.02 -8.67
CA LEU A 277 -13.39 12.80 -8.62
C LEU A 277 -14.47 12.17 -7.73
N ALA A 278 -14.39 10.87 -7.47
CA ALA A 278 -15.32 10.12 -6.62
C ALA A 278 -15.06 10.32 -5.11
N GLU A 279 -14.67 11.52 -4.66
CA GLU A 279 -14.38 11.83 -3.25
C GLU A 279 -15.48 11.34 -2.28
N PRO A 280 -16.79 11.54 -2.56
CA PRO A 280 -17.84 11.07 -1.65
C PRO A 280 -17.95 9.55 -1.53
N LEU A 281 -17.49 8.80 -2.55
CA LEU A 281 -17.58 7.33 -2.60
C LEU A 281 -16.32 6.68 -2.04
N LEU A 282 -15.15 7.21 -2.39
CA LEU A 282 -13.87 6.58 -2.03
C LEU A 282 -13.23 7.18 -0.79
N ILE A 283 -13.76 8.30 -0.28
CA ILE A 283 -13.09 9.15 0.72
C ILE A 283 -11.66 9.42 0.25
N THR A 284 -11.52 9.77 -1.04
CA THR A 284 -10.21 9.85 -1.68
C THR A 284 -9.37 10.90 -0.97
N PRO A 285 -8.15 10.59 -0.54
CA PRO A 285 -7.39 11.53 0.25
C PRO A 285 -6.81 12.61 -0.66
N SER A 286 -7.52 13.72 -0.78
CA SER A 286 -7.14 14.89 -1.60
C SER A 286 -5.82 15.54 -1.19
N MET A 287 -5.35 15.28 0.03
CA MET A 287 -4.10 15.80 0.59
C MET A 287 -2.93 14.81 0.49
N TRP A 288 -3.11 13.63 -0.11
CA TRP A 288 -2.00 12.69 -0.25
C TRP A 288 -1.05 13.11 -1.35
N THR A 289 0.23 13.05 -1.02
CA THR A 289 1.33 13.38 -1.94
C THR A 289 1.32 12.52 -3.21
N LEU A 290 1.59 13.19 -4.33
CA LEU A 290 1.74 12.59 -5.65
C LEU A 290 3.20 12.30 -6.02
N THR A 291 4.16 12.69 -5.17
CA THR A 291 5.59 12.64 -5.49
C THR A 291 6.46 12.02 -4.41
N GLU A 292 6.07 12.09 -3.13
CA GLU A 292 6.87 11.47 -2.07
C GLU A 292 6.76 9.95 -2.15
N VAL A 293 7.90 9.29 -1.97
CA VAL A 293 8.02 7.82 -1.95
C VAL A 293 8.17 7.26 -0.53
N SER A 294 8.49 8.11 0.44
CA SER A 294 8.55 7.82 1.88
C SER A 294 8.69 9.13 2.67
N ARG A 295 8.65 9.05 4.00
CA ARG A 295 8.80 10.18 4.92
C ARG A 295 9.44 9.76 6.24
N ASP A 296 10.14 10.68 6.89
CA ASP A 296 10.58 10.51 8.28
C ASP A 296 9.38 10.36 9.22
N VAL A 297 9.57 9.59 10.29
CA VAL A 297 8.60 9.46 11.39
C VAL A 297 9.23 9.97 12.68
N ARG A 298 8.53 10.84 13.39
CA ARG A 298 8.85 11.32 14.73
C ARG A 298 7.93 10.62 15.72
N LEU A 299 8.53 9.97 16.72
CA LEU A 299 7.80 9.30 17.79
C LEU A 299 8.16 9.95 19.13
N PRO A 300 7.16 10.35 19.94
CA PRO A 300 7.39 10.81 21.30
C PRO A 300 7.93 9.65 22.15
N ARG A 301 8.92 9.95 23.00
CA ARG A 301 9.58 8.98 23.88
C ARG A 301 9.00 8.92 25.28
#